data_AF-A0A7W4E1S4-F1
#
_entry.id   AF-A0A7W4E1S4-F1
#
_cell.length_a   1.000
_cell.length_b   1.000
_cell.length_c   1.000
_cell.angle_alpha   90.00
_cell.angle_beta   90.00
_cell.angle_gamma   90.00
#
_symmetry.space_group_name_H-M   'P 1'
#
loop_
_entity.id
_entity.type
_entity.pdbx_description
1 polymer ?
#
loop_
_entity_poly.entity_id
_entity_poly.type
_entity_poly.pdbx_seq_one_letter_code
_entity_poly.pdbx_strand_id
1 'polypeptide(L)'
;MNSERLNAYRIMWVMVLYDLPTDTKENIKASNLFRKRLIDDGFSLFQFSMYIRHCPSRENAEVHIKRVKNILPKQGKVAIMCITDKQFGAIEIFYARNEEKPPPMWQQLELF
;
A
#
# COMPACT_ATOMS: atom_id res chain seq x y z
N MET A 1 -1.13 -31.12 5.43
CA MET A 1 -1.25 -30.21 4.26
C MET A 1 -0.88 -28.83 4.78
N ASN A 2 0.19 -28.22 4.25
CA ASN A 2 0.90 -27.13 4.93
C ASN A 2 0.10 -25.82 4.90
N SER A 3 -0.56 -25.46 6.00
CA SER A 3 -1.48 -24.31 6.12
C SER A 3 -0.84 -22.99 5.72
N GLU A 4 0.47 -22.84 5.93
CA GLU A 4 1.26 -21.68 5.52
C GLU A 4 1.23 -21.43 4.00
N ARG A 5 1.24 -22.50 3.18
CA ARG A 5 1.21 -22.36 1.72
C ARG A 5 -0.14 -21.86 1.22
N LEU A 6 -1.24 -22.22 1.87
CA LEU A 6 -2.57 -21.76 1.49
C LEU A 6 -2.79 -20.29 1.88
N ASN A 7 -2.14 -19.83 2.96
CA ASN A 7 -2.25 -18.46 3.44
C ASN A 7 -1.45 -17.47 2.55
N ALA A 8 -0.24 -17.84 2.13
CA ALA A 8 0.64 -16.98 1.32
C ALA A 8 0.10 -16.58 -0.07
N TYR A 9 -0.92 -17.29 -0.60
CA TYR A 9 -1.62 -16.94 -1.84
C TYR A 9 -3.01 -16.32 -1.62
N ARG A 10 -3.49 -16.23 -0.37
CA ARG A 10 -4.76 -15.60 0.00
C ARG A 10 -4.56 -14.18 0.48
N ILE A 11 -3.50 -13.94 1.26
CA ILE A 11 -3.11 -12.59 1.68
C ILE A 11 -2.55 -11.83 0.48
N MET A 12 -3.06 -10.62 0.30
CA MET A 12 -2.66 -9.68 -0.73
C MET A 12 -2.12 -8.41 -0.10
N TRP A 13 -1.26 -7.71 -0.82
CA TRP A 13 -0.76 -6.39 -0.49
C TRP A 13 -1.12 -5.42 -1.61
N VAL A 14 -1.75 -4.31 -1.24
CA VAL A 14 -2.03 -3.21 -2.17
C VAL A 14 -0.97 -2.14 -1.98
N MET A 15 -0.20 -1.86 -3.03
CA MET A 15 0.78 -0.77 -3.09
C MET A 15 0.21 0.38 -3.92
N VAL A 16 0.26 1.58 -3.38
CA VAL A 16 -0.12 2.83 -4.04
C VAL A 16 1.13 3.69 -4.17
N LEU A 17 1.58 3.87 -5.41
CA LEU A 17 2.72 4.71 -5.76
C LEU A 17 2.17 5.98 -6.40
N TYR A 18 2.70 7.15 -6.04
CA TYR A 18 2.22 8.39 -6.62
C TYR A 18 3.30 9.43 -6.83
N ASP A 19 3.10 10.26 -7.84
CA ASP A 19 3.86 11.47 -8.11
C ASP A 19 2.86 12.61 -8.33
N LEU A 20 2.69 13.44 -7.31
CA LEU A 20 1.67 14.49 -7.29
C LEU A 20 2.36 15.86 -7.30
N PRO A 21 1.82 16.84 -8.04
CA PRO A 21 2.39 18.19 -8.07
C PRO A 21 2.30 18.85 -6.69
N THR A 22 3.26 19.71 -6.38
CA THR A 22 3.39 20.43 -5.10
C THR A 22 3.86 21.89 -5.28
N ASP A 23 3.75 22.40 -6.50
CA ASP A 23 4.14 23.74 -6.94
C ASP A 23 3.18 24.85 -6.47
N THR A 24 1.89 24.54 -6.36
CA THR A 24 0.85 25.49 -5.91
C THR A 24 0.27 25.10 -4.55
N LYS A 25 -0.35 26.06 -3.85
CA LYS A 25 -1.02 25.80 -2.56
C LYS A 25 -2.17 24.79 -2.71
N GLU A 26 -2.87 24.87 -3.83
CA GLU A 26 -3.95 23.97 -4.20
C GLU A 26 -3.42 22.54 -4.41
N ASN A 27 -2.31 22.40 -5.13
CA ASN A 27 -1.66 21.11 -5.39
C ASN A 27 -1.11 20.47 -4.11
N ILE A 28 -0.47 21.26 -3.24
CA ILE A 28 -0.02 20.82 -1.91
C ILE A 28 -1.21 20.33 -1.08
N LYS A 29 -2.31 21.08 -1.05
CA LYS A 29 -3.52 20.71 -0.31
C LYS A 29 -4.14 19.41 -0.84
N ALA A 30 -4.20 19.24 -2.17
CA ALA A 30 -4.71 18.03 -2.80
C ALA A 30 -3.83 16.80 -2.51
N SER A 31 -2.50 16.96 -2.58
CA SER A 31 -1.53 15.91 -2.25
C SER A 31 -1.65 15.47 -0.79
N ASN A 32 -1.70 16.43 0.14
CA ASN A 32 -1.89 16.14 1.57
C ASN A 32 -3.24 15.46 1.84
N LEU A 33 -4.31 15.87 1.17
CA LEU A 33 -5.62 15.25 1.31
C LEU A 33 -5.63 13.81 0.79
N PHE A 34 -5.00 13.53 -0.35
CA PHE A 34 -4.87 12.18 -0.91
C PHE A 34 -4.12 11.27 0.06
N ARG A 35 -2.96 11.72 0.54
CA ARG A 35 -2.16 11.02 1.55
C ARG A 35 -2.97 10.73 2.83
N LYS A 36 -3.69 11.73 3.34
CA LYS A 36 -4.53 11.56 4.53
C LYS A 36 -5.60 10.48 4.31
N ARG A 37 -6.28 10.50 3.17
CA ARG A 37 -7.31 9.51 2.85
C ARG A 37 -6.76 8.08 2.71
N LEU A 38 -5.53 7.93 2.22
CA LEU A 38 -4.85 6.62 2.23
C LEU A 38 -4.63 6.12 3.67
N ILE A 39 -4.12 7.00 4.55
CA ILE A 39 -3.89 6.66 5.96
C ILE A 39 -5.22 6.31 6.66
N ASP A 40 -6.26 7.11 6.42
CA ASP A 40 -7.61 6.88 6.99
C ASP A 40 -8.23 5.55 6.50
N ASP A 41 -7.90 5.10 5.27
CA ASP A 41 -8.29 3.77 4.74
C ASP A 41 -7.33 2.64 5.17
N GLY A 42 -6.40 2.94 6.09
CA GLY A 42 -5.49 1.99 6.72
C GLY A 42 -4.30 1.58 5.85
N PHE A 43 -3.86 2.44 4.92
CA PHE A 43 -2.56 2.30 4.29
C PHE A 43 -1.46 2.85 5.20
N SER A 44 -0.34 2.15 5.25
CA SER A 44 0.88 2.58 5.94
C SER A 44 1.89 3.15 4.94
N LEU A 45 2.68 4.13 5.38
CA LEU A 45 3.80 4.64 4.61
C LEU A 45 4.85 3.52 4.45
N PHE A 46 5.28 3.26 3.22
CA PHE A 46 6.36 2.30 2.94
C PHE A 46 7.66 3.05 2.61
N GLN A 47 7.59 3.97 1.65
CA GLN A 47 8.66 4.92 1.32
C GLN A 47 8.03 6.26 0.91
N PHE A 48 8.84 7.30 0.71
CA PHE A 48 8.32 8.55 0.17
C PHE A 48 7.56 8.29 -1.14
N SER A 49 6.37 8.88 -1.25
CA SER A 49 5.47 8.68 -2.40
C SER A 49 4.94 7.24 -2.60
N MET A 50 5.06 6.37 -1.59
CA MET A 50 4.59 4.99 -1.67
C MET A 50 3.92 4.52 -0.38
N TYR A 51 2.71 4.00 -0.51
CA TYR A 51 1.87 3.50 0.57
C TYR A 51 1.49 2.05 0.33
N ILE A 52 1.39 1.26 1.40
CA ILE A 52 1.06 -0.16 1.33
C ILE A 52 -0.07 -0.52 2.29
N ARG A 53 -0.84 -1.54 1.96
CA ARG A 53 -1.89 -2.09 2.82
C ARG A 53 -1.92 -3.61 2.74
N HIS A 54 -1.88 -4.25 3.90
CA HIS A 54 -2.15 -5.67 4.05
C HIS A 54 -3.65 -5.93 3.88
N CYS A 55 -4.01 -6.90 3.05
CA CYS A 55 -5.37 -7.32 2.79
C CYS A 55 -5.48 -8.84 3.01
N PRO A 56 -6.40 -9.32 3.88
CA PRO A 56 -6.51 -10.74 4.19
C PRO A 56 -7.04 -11.59 3.02
N SER A 57 -7.63 -10.94 2.00
CA SER A 57 -8.11 -11.60 0.79
C SER A 57 -8.01 -10.70 -0.44
N ARG A 58 -8.14 -11.30 -1.63
CA ARG A 58 -8.23 -10.57 -2.90
C ARG A 58 -9.46 -9.67 -2.98
N GLU A 59 -10.59 -10.12 -2.46
CA GLU A 59 -11.83 -9.35 -2.42
C GLU A 59 -11.65 -8.10 -1.55
N ASN A 60 -10.98 -8.25 -0.40
CA ASN A 60 -10.64 -7.10 0.45
C ASN A 60 -9.72 -6.11 -0.28
N ALA A 61 -8.69 -6.61 -0.96
CA ALA A 61 -7.81 -5.78 -1.78
C ALA A 61 -8.59 -5.02 -2.87
N GLU A 62 -9.53 -5.67 -3.56
CA GLU A 62 -10.37 -5.02 -4.58
C GLU A 62 -11.26 -3.90 -4.02
N VAL A 63 -11.79 -4.07 -2.80
CA VAL A 63 -12.54 -3.00 -2.10
C VAL A 63 -11.65 -1.77 -1.91
N HIS A 64 -10.44 -1.97 -1.39
CA HIS A 64 -9.50 -0.87 -1.13
C HIS A 64 -8.97 -0.24 -2.42
N ILE A 65 -8.69 -1.04 -3.46
CA ILE A 65 -8.34 -0.51 -4.79
C ILE A 65 -9.45 0.39 -5.33
N LYS A 66 -10.74 -0.01 -5.20
CA LYS A 66 -11.87 0.83 -5.61
C LYS A 66 -11.94 2.13 -4.80
N ARG A 67 -11.71 2.08 -3.49
CA ARG A 67 -11.66 3.29 -2.64
C ARG A 67 -10.56 4.25 -3.08
N VAL A 68 -9.35 3.75 -3.34
CA VAL A 68 -8.22 4.56 -3.86
C VAL A 68 -8.59 5.22 -5.19
N LYS A 69 -9.21 4.46 -6.12
CA LYS A 69 -9.67 5.00 -7.42
C LYS A 69 -10.68 6.15 -7.26
N ASN A 70 -11.56 6.07 -6.27
CA ASN A 70 -12.58 7.10 -6.02
C ASN A 70 -12.02 8.39 -5.41
N ILE A 71 -10.82 8.34 -4.82
CA ILE A 71 -10.19 9.49 -4.15
C ILE A 71 -9.03 10.07 -4.96
N LEU A 72 -8.81 9.62 -6.21
CA LEU A 72 -7.70 10.07 -7.04
C LEU A 72 -7.67 11.60 -7.18
N PRO A 73 -6.49 12.22 -7.08
CA PRO A 73 -6.35 13.66 -7.31
C PRO A 73 -6.58 14.01 -8.78
N LYS A 74 -6.95 15.27 -9.05
CA LYS A 74 -7.17 15.77 -10.42
C LYS A 74 -5.91 15.86 -11.27
N GLN A 75 -4.74 15.93 -10.63
CA GLN A 75 -3.44 16.08 -11.26
C GLN A 75 -2.44 15.11 -10.63
N GLY A 76 -1.34 14.86 -11.35
CA GLY A 76 -0.32 13.90 -10.97
C GLY A 76 -0.60 12.49 -11.46
N LYS A 77 0.28 11.57 -11.11
CA LYS A 77 0.25 10.17 -11.52
C LYS A 77 0.08 9.30 -10.29
N VAL A 78 -0.83 8.33 -10.36
CA VAL A 78 -1.01 7.31 -9.33
C VAL A 78 -0.97 5.94 -10.01
N ALA A 79 -0.15 5.04 -9.48
CA ALA A 79 -0.10 3.64 -9.86
C ALA A 79 -0.54 2.78 -8.67
N ILE A 80 -1.35 1.76 -8.94
CA ILE A 80 -1.83 0.81 -7.93
C ILE A 80 -1.39 -0.58 -8.35
N MET A 81 -0.68 -1.28 -7.47
CA MET A 81 -0.19 -2.63 -7.67
C MET A 81 -0.76 -3.53 -6.59
N CYS A 82 -1.17 -4.74 -6.95
CA CYS A 82 -1.65 -5.74 -6.01
C CYS A 82 -0.77 -6.99 -6.15
N ILE A 83 -0.09 -7.37 -5.07
CA ILE A 83 0.86 -8.49 -5.04
C ILE A 83 0.51 -9.45 -3.91
N THR A 84 0.93 -10.70 -3.99
CA THR A 84 0.72 -11.67 -2.89
C THR A 84 1.66 -11.40 -1.73
N ASP A 85 1.34 -11.94 -0.56
CA ASP A 85 2.23 -11.90 0.61
C ASP A 85 3.62 -12.47 0.32
N LYS A 86 3.69 -13.57 -0.44
CA LYS A 86 4.97 -14.15 -0.88
C LYS A 86 5.78 -13.21 -1.77
N GLN A 87 5.11 -12.47 -2.66
CA GLN A 87 5.77 -11.48 -3.52
C GLN A 87 6.24 -10.27 -2.72
N PHE A 88 5.44 -9.82 -1.76
CA PHE A 88 5.81 -8.73 -0.85
C PHE A 88 7.03 -9.09 0.00
N GLY A 89 7.05 -10.29 0.59
CA GLY A 89 8.21 -10.78 1.36
C GLY A 89 9.49 -11.02 0.53
N ALA A 90 9.38 -11.03 -0.81
CA ALA A 90 10.51 -11.12 -1.72
C ALA A 90 11.03 -9.75 -2.18
N ILE A 91 10.46 -8.64 -1.69
CA ILE A 91 10.95 -7.29 -1.98
C ILE A 91 12.30 -7.10 -1.29
N GLU A 92 13.33 -6.79 -2.07
CA GLU A 92 14.63 -6.39 -1.56
C GLU A 92 14.61 -4.89 -1.24
N ILE A 93 14.92 -4.53 0.00
CA ILE A 93 14.98 -3.13 0.45
C ILE A 93 16.43 -2.80 0.78
N PHE A 94 16.91 -1.67 0.26
CA PHE A 94 18.26 -1.19 0.53
C PHE A 94 18.21 0.23 1.08
N TYR A 95 18.96 0.47 2.16
CA TYR A 95 19.32 1.80 2.61
C TYR A 95 20.79 2.07 2.27
N ALA A 96 21.01 2.91 1.26
CA ALA A 96 22.31 3.11 0.61
C ALA A 96 22.92 1.79 0.10
N ARG A 97 23.89 1.21 0.82
CA ARG A 97 24.55 -0.05 0.47
C ARG A 97 24.19 -1.21 1.41
N ASN A 98 23.35 -0.96 2.41
CA ASN A 98 22.97 -1.96 3.40
C ASN A 98 21.57 -2.48 3.09
N GLU A 99 21.38 -3.78 3.23
CA GLU A 99 20.06 -4.41 3.16
C GLU A 99 19.25 -4.04 4.41
N GLU A 100 18.00 -3.64 4.20
CA GLU A 100 17.05 -3.33 5.25
C GLU A 100 15.97 -4.41 5.27
N LYS A 101 15.56 -4.81 6.47
CA LYS A 101 14.45 -5.78 6.58
C LYS A 101 13.15 -5.11 6.13
N PRO A 102 12.26 -5.85 5.45
CA PRO A 102 10.89 -5.40 5.22
C PRO A 102 10.27 -4.91 6.53
N PRO A 103 9.46 -3.83 6.50
CA PRO A 103 8.77 -3.37 7.67
C PRO A 103 7.95 -4.54 8.26
N PRO A 104 7.91 -4.67 9.59
CA PRO A 104 7.19 -5.75 10.22
C PRO A 104 5.73 -5.71 9.77
N MET A 105 5.19 -6.85 9.37
CA MET A 105 3.76 -6.96 9.09
C MET A 105 3.01 -6.62 10.38
N TRP A 106 2.28 -5.51 10.41
CA TRP A 106 1.35 -5.23 11.49
C TRP A 106 0.22 -6.25 11.37
N GLN A 107 0.38 -7.36 12.10
CA GLN A 107 -0.61 -8.41 12.14
C GLN A 107 -1.83 -7.85 12.88
N GLN A 108 -2.78 -7.30 12.12
CA GLN A 108 -4.06 -6.89 12.67
C GLN A 108 -4.69 -8.15 13.27
N LEU A 109 -4.93 -8.15 14.58
CA LEU A 109 -5.59 -9.24 15.28
C LEU A 109 -6.99 -9.41 14.67
N GLU A 110 -7.17 -10.42 13.82
CA GLU A 110 -8.48 -10.83 13.37
C GLU A 110 -9.14 -11.60 14.52
N LEU A 111 -10.17 -10.99 15.12
CA LEU A 111 -11.10 -11.72 15.98
C LEU A 111 -12.00 -12.52 15.05
N PHE A 112 -11.80 -13.84 15.05
CA PHE A 112 -12.63 -14.82 14.35
C PHE A 112 -14.08 -14.80 14.86
#